data_AF-A0A9Q6Z6U4-F1
#
_entry.id   AF-A0A9Q6Z6U4-F1
#
_cell.length_a   1.000
_cell.length_b   1.000
_cell.length_c   1.000
_cell.angle_alpha   90.00
_cell.angle_beta   90.00
_cell.angle_gamma   90.00
#
_symmetry.space_group_name_H-M   'P 1'
#
loop_
_entity.id
_entity.type
_entity.pdbx_description
1 polymer ?
#
loop_
_entity_poly.entity_id
_entity_poly.type
_entity_poly.pdbx_seq_one_letter_code
_entity_poly.pdbx_strand_id
1 'polypeptide(L)'
;MEKIIAKLVAKNYYEEGIGLTLDEIETLNKKIAKDIPPFFEAYLSVFGWNENVFWGVFNEEDDFIEQNELIQELGYTDFIAIGDEYSENLLLAKIENQQLFLLEDDYLIDLKMSFNDMLNQEVEDLEDPSFVVRQQVNTAYVLLQPYKKSVLQAFKNGFDQLKVEALAQEDTLYGLVVSKGPIRKAYKLSAGSFKDFKVEIEKDKKDVEYLWDPTKMAYQQALSMDDILIDTEKKVEGKALDLLFLDVLRELKEEGYFDDQMDCFSISIQSGDVYLFPEDSYDESLGKEHNLKTIIRRFWESPYDRTRVLIESL
;
A
#
# COMPACT_ATOMS: atom_id res chain seq x y z
N MET A 1 11.43 21.57 16.49
CA MET A 1 12.00 21.85 15.15
C MET A 1 13.53 21.91 15.11
N GLU A 2 14.20 22.84 15.78
CA GLU A 2 15.69 22.96 15.71
C GLU A 2 16.45 21.66 15.98
N LYS A 3 16.01 20.87 16.98
CA LYS A 3 16.61 19.56 17.29
C LYS A 3 16.47 18.54 16.15
N ILE A 4 15.32 18.54 15.47
CA ILE A 4 15.04 17.67 14.33
C ILE A 4 15.97 18.06 13.17
N ILE A 5 16.05 19.34 12.84
CA ILE A 5 16.96 19.86 11.81
C ILE A 5 18.40 19.46 12.10
N ALA A 6 18.87 19.66 13.34
CA ALA A 6 20.23 19.29 13.73
C ALA A 6 20.53 17.79 13.55
N LYS A 7 19.57 16.91 13.90
CA LYS A 7 19.70 15.47 13.65
C LYS A 7 19.75 15.16 12.14
N LEU A 8 18.88 15.75 11.34
CA LEU A 8 18.83 15.54 9.88
C LEU A 8 20.11 16.04 9.17
N VAL A 9 20.62 17.22 9.56
CA VAL A 9 21.90 17.77 9.07
C VAL A 9 23.05 16.81 9.38
N ALA A 10 23.13 16.30 10.61
CA ALA A 10 24.17 15.35 11.00
C ALA A 10 24.15 14.04 10.19
N LYS A 11 23.00 13.69 9.61
CA LYS A 11 22.79 12.48 8.82
C LYS A 11 22.76 12.74 7.31
N ASN A 12 22.93 14.00 6.86
CA ASN A 12 22.84 14.41 5.46
C ASN A 12 21.48 14.10 4.80
N TYR A 13 20.39 14.24 5.58
CA TYR A 13 18.99 14.13 5.14
C TYR A 13 18.24 15.47 5.19
N TYR A 14 18.94 16.56 5.51
CA TYR A 14 18.36 17.90 5.50
C TYR A 14 18.68 18.59 4.18
N GLU A 15 17.64 19.07 3.50
CA GLU A 15 17.76 19.88 2.30
C GLU A 15 17.42 21.35 2.63
N GLU A 16 18.34 22.26 2.32
CA GLU A 16 18.15 23.68 2.60
C GLU A 16 17.34 24.36 1.49
N GLY A 17 16.43 25.25 1.87
CA GLY A 17 15.75 26.15 0.93
C GLY A 17 14.52 25.57 0.22
N ILE A 18 14.04 24.40 0.65
CA ILE A 18 12.81 23.78 0.14
C ILE A 18 11.54 24.17 0.92
N GLY A 19 11.71 24.82 2.08
CA GLY A 19 10.60 25.27 2.91
C GLY A 19 9.76 26.35 2.23
N LEU A 20 8.45 26.30 2.49
CA LEU A 20 7.49 27.28 1.95
C LEU A 20 7.67 28.65 2.60
N THR A 21 7.57 29.69 1.79
CA THR A 21 7.53 31.08 2.23
C THR A 21 6.20 31.42 2.90
N LEU A 22 6.16 32.54 3.63
CA LEU A 22 4.93 33.03 4.24
C LEU A 22 3.84 33.33 3.20
N ASP A 23 4.23 33.87 2.03
CA ASP A 23 3.27 34.19 0.95
C ASP A 23 2.66 32.91 0.34
N GLU A 24 3.44 31.82 0.27
CA GLU A 24 2.97 30.51 -0.16
C GLU A 24 1.99 29.92 0.86
N ILE A 25 2.32 29.95 2.16
CA ILE A 25 1.43 29.49 3.23
C ILE A 25 0.14 30.32 3.27
N GLU A 26 0.21 31.64 3.11
CA GLU A 26 -0.99 32.49 3.00
C GLU A 26 -1.85 32.15 1.78
N THR A 27 -1.22 31.68 0.69
CA THR A 27 -1.94 31.21 -0.50
C THR A 27 -2.64 29.89 -0.21
N LEU A 28 -1.98 28.96 0.48
CA LEU A 28 -2.58 27.70 0.93
C LEU A 28 -3.78 27.95 1.84
N ASN A 29 -3.66 28.82 2.84
CA ASN A 29 -4.76 29.17 3.75
C ASN A 29 -6.01 29.63 2.99
N LYS A 30 -5.83 30.39 1.90
CA LYS A 30 -6.94 30.83 1.03
C LYS A 30 -7.53 29.70 0.21
N LYS A 31 -6.71 28.78 -0.31
CA LYS A 31 -7.17 27.63 -1.09
C LYS A 31 -8.01 26.68 -0.25
N ILE A 32 -7.53 26.29 0.93
CA ILE A 32 -8.26 25.41 1.84
C ILE A 32 -9.34 26.12 2.68
N ALA A 33 -9.56 27.43 2.44
CA ALA A 33 -10.50 28.29 3.17
C ALA A 33 -10.35 28.23 4.71
N LYS A 34 -9.13 28.02 5.20
CA LYS A 34 -8.82 27.74 6.61
C LYS A 34 -7.39 28.10 6.95
N ASP A 35 -7.16 28.57 8.17
CA ASP A 35 -5.81 28.86 8.66
C ASP A 35 -5.07 27.55 8.99
N ILE A 36 -3.92 27.34 8.36
CA ILE A 36 -2.97 26.29 8.74
C ILE A 36 -2.50 26.57 10.19
N PRO A 37 -2.53 25.57 11.09
CA PRO A 37 -2.17 25.79 12.47
C PRO A 37 -0.66 26.02 12.63
N PRO A 38 -0.24 26.81 13.64
CA PRO A 38 1.16 27.24 13.78
C PRO A 38 2.20 26.10 13.82
N PHE A 39 1.82 24.92 14.32
CA PHE A 39 2.73 23.78 14.37
C PHE A 39 3.04 23.23 12.96
N PHE A 40 2.06 23.26 12.05
CA PHE A 40 2.20 22.76 10.70
C PHE A 40 2.78 23.83 9.77
N GLU A 41 2.47 25.11 10.00
CA GLU A 41 3.20 26.22 9.36
C GLU A 41 4.70 26.11 9.64
N ALA A 42 5.08 25.86 10.91
CA ALA A 42 6.48 25.68 11.28
C ALA A 42 7.14 24.47 10.61
N TYR A 43 6.38 23.42 10.27
CA TYR A 43 6.86 22.29 9.49
C TYR A 43 7.05 22.69 8.02
N LEU A 44 6.02 23.24 7.38
CA LEU A 44 6.03 23.62 5.96
C LEU A 44 7.10 24.67 5.67
N SER A 45 7.33 25.64 6.56
CA SER A 45 8.39 26.64 6.41
C SER A 45 9.81 26.08 6.46
N VAL A 46 10.00 24.88 6.98
CA VAL A 46 11.31 24.23 7.09
C VAL A 46 11.48 23.15 6.02
N PHE A 47 10.47 22.30 5.86
CA PHE A 47 10.57 21.10 5.04
C PHE A 47 9.78 21.17 3.74
N GLY A 48 8.83 22.11 3.60
CA GLY A 48 7.93 22.13 2.45
C GLY A 48 7.25 20.77 2.24
N TRP A 49 7.17 20.37 0.98
CA TRP A 49 6.57 19.09 0.56
C TRP A 49 7.61 17.95 0.40
N ASN A 50 8.54 17.83 1.35
CA ASN A 50 9.68 16.91 1.22
C ASN A 50 9.33 15.43 1.47
N GLU A 51 9.29 14.64 0.40
CA GLU A 51 9.07 13.18 0.45
C GLU A 51 10.22 12.37 1.08
N ASN A 52 11.42 12.92 1.21
CA ASN A 52 12.60 12.13 1.55
C ASN A 52 12.78 11.87 3.05
N VAL A 53 12.05 12.61 3.89
CA VAL A 53 12.29 12.63 5.34
C VAL A 53 11.08 12.20 6.14
N PHE A 54 9.89 12.70 5.80
CA PHE A 54 8.67 12.44 6.56
C PHE A 54 7.61 11.81 5.68
N TRP A 55 7.50 10.48 5.74
CA TRP A 55 6.69 9.72 4.79
C TRP A 55 5.18 9.78 5.07
N GLY A 56 4.80 10.04 6.32
CA GLY A 56 3.40 10.19 6.71
C GLY A 56 2.84 11.60 6.50
N VAL A 57 3.59 12.49 5.84
CA VAL A 57 3.17 13.88 5.57
C VAL A 57 3.03 14.05 4.06
N PHE A 58 2.02 14.80 3.61
CA PHE A 58 1.81 15.06 2.18
C PHE A 58 3.09 15.61 1.54
N ASN A 59 3.37 15.12 0.32
CA ASN A 59 4.49 15.51 -0.51
C ASN A 59 4.07 16.30 -1.76
N GLU A 60 2.77 16.53 -1.95
CA GLU A 60 2.22 17.34 -3.03
C GLU A 60 1.24 18.39 -2.48
N GLU A 61 1.28 19.59 -3.07
CA GLU A 61 0.39 20.69 -2.67
C GLU A 61 -1.07 20.39 -2.99
N ASP A 62 -1.33 19.82 -4.16
CA ASP A 62 -2.68 19.56 -4.65
C ASP A 62 -3.39 18.52 -3.76
N ASP A 63 -2.68 17.46 -3.33
CA ASP A 63 -3.19 16.47 -2.37
C ASP A 63 -3.54 17.13 -1.03
N PHE A 64 -2.64 17.96 -0.49
CA PHE A 64 -2.93 18.68 0.75
C PHE A 64 -4.18 19.55 0.64
N ILE A 65 -4.39 20.23 -0.49
CA ILE A 65 -5.58 21.06 -0.71
C ILE A 65 -6.83 20.19 -0.79
N GLU A 66 -6.85 19.19 -1.67
CA GLU A 66 -7.99 18.31 -1.91
C GLU A 66 -8.43 17.62 -0.61
N GLN A 67 -7.49 17.05 0.14
CA GLN A 67 -7.81 16.32 1.37
C GLN A 67 -8.28 17.26 2.48
N ASN A 68 -7.77 18.50 2.56
CA ASN A 68 -8.25 19.46 3.56
C ASN A 68 -9.61 20.08 3.21
N GLU A 69 -9.98 20.15 1.93
CA GLU A 69 -11.35 20.46 1.51
C GLU A 69 -12.30 19.32 1.92
N LEU A 70 -11.94 18.07 1.62
CA LEU A 70 -12.73 16.88 1.94
C LEU A 70 -13.07 16.77 3.44
N ILE A 71 -12.06 16.85 4.33
CA ILE A 71 -12.32 16.68 5.77
C ILE A 71 -13.20 17.80 6.34
N GLN A 72 -13.20 18.99 5.73
CA GLN A 72 -14.09 20.07 6.13
C GLN A 72 -15.53 19.77 5.73
N GLU A 73 -15.75 19.23 4.53
CA GLU A 73 -17.07 18.77 4.07
C GLU A 73 -17.63 17.65 4.97
N LEU A 74 -16.75 16.77 5.46
CA LEU A 74 -17.07 15.73 6.43
C LEU A 74 -17.30 16.24 7.87
N GLY A 75 -17.05 17.53 8.12
CA GLY A 75 -17.31 18.17 9.42
C GLY A 75 -16.16 18.10 10.42
N TYR A 76 -14.96 17.68 10.02
CA TYR A 76 -13.76 17.66 10.86
C TYR A 76 -13.09 19.04 10.94
N THR A 77 -13.86 20.08 11.29
CA THR A 77 -13.41 21.48 11.28
C THR A 77 -12.29 21.77 12.28
N ASP A 78 -12.13 20.95 13.32
CA ASP A 78 -11.11 21.12 14.36
C ASP A 78 -9.80 20.37 14.04
N PHE A 79 -9.69 19.79 12.84
CA PHE A 79 -8.55 19.00 12.37
C PHE A 79 -7.91 19.60 11.13
N ILE A 80 -6.65 19.25 10.87
CA ILE A 80 -6.00 19.48 9.58
C ILE A 80 -5.50 18.13 9.07
N ALA A 81 -5.73 17.82 7.79
CA ALA A 81 -5.09 16.67 7.16
C ALA A 81 -3.64 17.06 6.88
N ILE A 82 -2.71 16.31 7.45
CA ILE A 82 -1.27 16.57 7.33
C ILE A 82 -0.58 15.60 6.38
N GLY A 83 -1.21 14.46 6.11
CA GLY A 83 -0.72 13.44 5.20
C GLY A 83 -1.76 12.36 5.05
N ASP A 84 -1.34 11.28 4.42
CA ASP A 84 -2.10 10.07 4.31
C ASP A 84 -1.24 8.87 4.71
N GLU A 85 -1.94 7.82 5.12
CA GLU A 85 -1.44 6.47 5.03
C GLU A 85 -2.01 5.87 3.74
N TYR A 86 -1.12 5.59 2.79
CA TYR A 86 -1.42 4.80 1.58
C TYR A 86 -2.37 5.44 0.57
N SER A 87 -2.48 6.77 0.59
CA SER A 87 -3.42 7.53 -0.26
C SER A 87 -4.89 7.12 -0.07
N GLU A 88 -5.18 6.45 1.03
CA GLU A 88 -6.50 5.89 1.34
C GLU A 88 -6.99 6.37 2.71
N ASN A 89 -6.12 6.38 3.72
CA ASN A 89 -6.44 6.82 5.07
C ASN A 89 -5.82 8.19 5.36
N LEU A 90 -6.60 9.13 5.90
CA LEU A 90 -6.07 10.48 6.15
C LEU A 90 -5.46 10.57 7.54
N LEU A 91 -4.22 11.06 7.61
CA LEU A 91 -3.58 11.42 8.86
C LEU A 91 -4.03 12.82 9.27
N LEU A 92 -4.87 12.89 10.30
CA LEU A 92 -5.46 14.12 10.80
C LEU A 92 -4.76 14.56 12.08
N ALA A 93 -4.31 15.81 12.13
CA ALA A 93 -3.83 16.43 13.35
C ALA A 93 -4.91 17.32 13.96
N LYS A 94 -5.24 17.09 15.24
CA LYS A 94 -6.15 17.98 15.98
C LYS A 94 -5.45 19.31 16.25
N ILE A 95 -6.07 20.42 15.82
CA ILE A 95 -5.45 21.75 15.82
C ILE A 95 -5.01 22.20 17.22
N GLU A 96 -5.85 21.94 18.22
CA GLU A 96 -5.64 22.41 19.61
C GLU A 96 -4.37 21.85 20.26
N ASN A 97 -4.08 20.57 20.03
CA ASN A 97 -3.09 19.84 20.82
C ASN A 97 -2.15 18.98 19.98
N GLN A 98 -2.25 19.03 18.65
CA GLN A 98 -1.42 18.29 17.70
C GLN A 98 -1.58 16.77 17.81
N GLN A 99 -2.60 16.27 18.51
CA GLN A 99 -2.88 14.84 18.61
C GLN A 99 -3.20 14.29 17.23
N LEU A 100 -2.53 13.21 16.84
CA LEU A 100 -2.77 12.56 15.55
C LEU A 100 -3.89 11.52 15.65
N PHE A 101 -4.65 11.48 14.58
CA PHE A 101 -5.70 10.52 14.34
C PHE A 101 -5.58 9.99 12.92
N LEU A 102 -5.94 8.73 12.72
CA LEU A 102 -6.15 8.18 11.40
C LEU A 102 -7.65 8.24 11.10
N LEU A 103 -8.03 8.84 9.97
CA LEU A 103 -9.36 8.73 9.42
C LEU A 103 -9.35 7.61 8.39
N GLU A 104 -9.99 6.50 8.76
CA GLU A 104 -10.15 5.30 7.95
C GLU A 104 -11.64 5.10 7.73
N ASP A 105 -12.09 5.23 6.48
CA ASP A 105 -13.51 5.35 6.11
C ASP A 105 -14.23 6.45 6.93
N ASP A 106 -15.12 6.06 7.84
CA ASP A 106 -15.88 6.94 8.74
C ASP A 106 -15.35 6.89 10.19
N TYR A 107 -14.28 6.15 10.45
CA TYR A 107 -13.72 5.94 11.79
C TYR A 107 -12.53 6.84 12.04
N LEU A 108 -12.61 7.60 13.14
CA LEU A 108 -11.51 8.41 13.63
C LEU A 108 -10.76 7.67 14.74
N ILE A 109 -9.58 7.15 14.42
CA ILE A 109 -8.75 6.31 15.30
C ILE A 109 -7.67 7.18 15.95
N ASP A 110 -7.62 7.17 17.28
CA ASP A 110 -6.60 7.91 18.03
C ASP A 110 -5.26 7.16 18.03
N LEU A 111 -4.24 7.74 17.38
CA LEU A 111 -2.90 7.14 17.25
C LEU A 111 -2.06 7.23 18.54
N LYS A 112 -2.59 7.85 19.60
CA LYS A 112 -1.90 8.04 20.89
C LYS A 112 -0.52 8.70 20.78
N MET A 113 -0.34 9.49 19.73
CA MET A 113 0.88 10.27 19.48
C MET A 113 0.55 11.67 18.95
N SER A 114 1.41 12.65 19.23
CA SER A 114 1.30 13.97 18.62
C SER A 114 2.11 14.07 17.32
N PHE A 115 1.82 15.09 16.51
CA PHE A 115 2.60 15.39 15.30
C PHE A 115 4.10 15.55 15.61
N ASN A 116 4.44 16.24 16.70
CA ASN A 116 5.83 16.40 17.09
C ASN A 116 6.45 15.08 17.57
N ASP A 117 5.69 14.17 18.18
CA ASP A 117 6.21 12.84 18.54
C ASP A 117 6.53 12.02 17.28
N MET A 118 5.63 12.04 16.28
CA MET A 118 5.84 11.40 14.98
C MET A 118 7.12 11.90 14.30
N LEU A 119 7.32 13.22 14.18
CA LEU A 119 8.53 13.77 13.58
C LEU A 119 9.81 13.35 14.34
N ASN A 120 9.75 13.25 15.69
CA ASN A 120 10.90 12.80 16.46
C ASN A 120 11.19 11.31 16.25
N GLN A 121 10.13 10.49 16.19
CA GLN A 121 10.23 9.06 15.94
C GLN A 121 10.80 8.77 14.55
N GLU A 122 10.30 9.41 13.49
CA GLU A 122 10.82 9.21 12.12
C GLU A 122 12.31 9.56 12.02
N VAL A 123 12.74 10.62 12.72
CA VAL A 123 14.15 11.01 12.76
C VAL A 123 15.01 10.04 13.59
N GLU A 124 14.44 9.40 14.60
CA GLU A 124 15.11 8.33 15.37
C GLU A 124 15.20 7.04 14.57
N ASP A 125 14.18 6.74 13.77
CA ASP A 125 14.15 5.59 12.87
C ASP A 125 15.18 5.70 11.74
N LEU A 126 15.69 6.90 11.41
CA LEU A 126 16.87 7.07 10.54
C LEU A 126 18.11 6.32 11.07
N GLU A 127 18.17 6.03 12.37
CA GLU A 127 19.25 5.27 13.00
C GLU A 127 19.04 3.75 12.89
N ASP A 128 17.85 3.31 12.51
CA ASP A 128 17.54 1.90 12.31
C ASP A 128 18.07 1.44 10.94
N PRO A 129 18.90 0.37 10.88
CA PRO A 129 19.28 -0.29 9.63
C PRO A 129 18.09 -0.61 8.71
N SER A 130 16.89 -0.77 9.28
CA SER A 130 15.65 -0.96 8.55
C SER A 130 15.29 0.21 7.63
N PHE A 131 15.53 1.46 8.06
CA PHE A 131 15.21 2.65 7.29
C PHE A 131 16.04 2.74 6.01
N VAL A 132 17.34 2.42 6.09
CA VAL A 132 18.23 2.38 4.91
C VAL A 132 17.74 1.35 3.89
N VAL A 133 17.25 0.20 4.36
CA VAL A 133 16.68 -0.83 3.48
C VAL A 133 15.38 -0.34 2.86
N ARG A 134 14.49 0.31 3.61
CA ARG A 134 13.23 0.89 3.08
C ARG A 134 13.51 1.91 1.98
N GLN A 135 14.46 2.83 2.19
CA GLN A 135 14.88 3.81 1.19
C GLN A 135 15.46 3.18 -0.09
N GLN A 136 16.26 2.12 0.06
CA GLN A 136 16.80 1.38 -1.08
C GLN A 136 15.69 0.68 -1.88
N VAL A 137 14.68 0.11 -1.21
CA VAL A 137 13.51 -0.50 -1.87
C VAL A 137 12.71 0.57 -2.60
N ASN A 138 12.46 1.72 -1.96
CA ASN A 138 11.73 2.83 -2.57
C ASN A 138 12.43 3.35 -3.84
N THR A 139 13.75 3.57 -3.75
CA THR A 139 14.56 3.99 -4.89
C THR A 139 14.46 2.98 -6.04
N ALA A 140 14.59 1.68 -5.75
CA ALA A 140 14.46 0.64 -6.76
C ALA A 140 13.05 0.59 -7.37
N TYR A 141 12.01 0.79 -6.55
CA TYR A 141 10.62 0.83 -7.00
C TYR A 141 10.35 1.97 -7.98
N VAL A 142 10.83 3.19 -7.67
CA VAL A 142 10.72 4.35 -8.58
C VAL A 142 11.40 4.07 -9.92
N LEU A 143 12.54 3.38 -9.92
CA LEU A 143 13.22 2.97 -11.16
C LEU A 143 12.44 1.92 -11.99
N LEU A 144 11.54 1.17 -11.36
CA LEU A 144 10.70 0.17 -12.02
C LEU A 144 9.38 0.75 -12.56
N GLN A 145 8.94 1.92 -12.10
CA GLN A 145 7.69 2.57 -12.53
C GLN A 145 7.51 2.69 -14.05
N PRO A 146 8.55 3.03 -14.86
CA PRO A 146 8.40 3.10 -16.31
C PRO A 146 7.93 1.79 -16.97
N TYR A 147 8.08 0.65 -16.30
CA TYR A 147 7.65 -0.66 -16.79
C TYR A 147 6.23 -1.05 -16.39
N LYS A 148 5.55 -0.26 -15.53
CA LYS A 148 4.21 -0.57 -14.97
C LYS A 148 3.20 -0.98 -16.04
N LYS A 149 3.13 -0.23 -17.14
CA LYS A 149 2.21 -0.51 -18.25
C LYS A 149 2.46 -1.87 -18.93
N SER A 150 3.72 -2.26 -19.09
CA SER A 150 4.09 -3.56 -19.65
C SER A 150 3.74 -4.70 -18.69
N VAL A 151 3.97 -4.52 -17.39
CA VAL A 151 3.53 -5.47 -16.35
C VAL A 151 2.02 -5.63 -16.38
N LEU A 152 1.28 -4.52 -16.39
CA LEU A 152 -0.17 -4.52 -16.45
C LEU A 152 -0.69 -5.32 -17.65
N GLN A 153 -0.12 -5.11 -18.84
CA GLN A 153 -0.52 -5.88 -20.02
C GLN A 153 -0.17 -7.37 -19.90
N ALA A 154 0.97 -7.71 -19.29
CA ALA A 154 1.35 -9.11 -19.05
C ALA A 154 0.39 -9.80 -18.08
N PHE A 155 -0.02 -9.10 -17.01
CA PHE A 155 -1.02 -9.58 -16.06
C PHE A 155 -2.38 -9.78 -16.73
N LYS A 156 -2.87 -8.80 -17.51
CA LYS A 156 -4.12 -8.93 -18.29
C LYS A 156 -4.08 -10.16 -19.20
N ASN A 157 -3.05 -10.26 -20.05
CA ASN A 157 -2.90 -11.37 -20.97
C ASN A 157 -2.83 -12.73 -20.26
N GLY A 158 -2.09 -12.80 -19.15
CA GLY A 158 -1.95 -14.03 -18.37
C GLY A 158 -3.26 -14.43 -17.70
N PHE A 159 -3.98 -13.47 -17.13
CA PHE A 159 -5.24 -13.73 -16.46
C PHE A 159 -6.35 -14.11 -17.45
N ASP A 160 -6.45 -13.43 -18.60
CA ASP A 160 -7.38 -13.79 -19.66
C ASP A 160 -7.18 -15.23 -20.15
N GLN A 161 -5.93 -15.68 -20.26
CA GLN A 161 -5.60 -17.06 -20.61
C GLN A 161 -6.11 -18.05 -19.56
N LEU A 162 -5.89 -17.75 -18.28
CA LEU A 162 -6.41 -18.57 -17.17
C LEU A 162 -7.94 -18.64 -17.17
N LYS A 163 -8.63 -17.53 -17.43
CA LYS A 163 -10.10 -17.51 -17.56
C LYS A 163 -10.57 -18.39 -18.71
N VAL A 164 -9.94 -18.27 -19.88
CA VAL A 164 -10.29 -19.08 -21.06
C VAL A 164 -10.10 -20.57 -20.78
N GLU A 165 -9.01 -20.93 -20.09
CA GLU A 165 -8.74 -22.33 -19.70
C GLU A 165 -9.77 -22.87 -18.70
N ALA A 166 -10.12 -22.09 -17.67
CA ALA A 166 -11.13 -22.47 -16.69
C ALA A 166 -12.52 -22.62 -17.32
N LEU A 167 -12.92 -21.67 -18.18
CA LEU A 167 -14.20 -21.73 -18.89
C LEU A 167 -14.29 -22.94 -19.82
N ALA A 168 -13.19 -23.33 -20.48
CA ALA A 168 -13.14 -24.54 -21.30
C ALA A 168 -13.38 -25.83 -20.49
N GLN A 169 -13.17 -25.79 -19.17
CA GLN A 169 -13.42 -26.86 -18.21
C GLN A 169 -14.78 -26.70 -17.48
N GLU A 170 -15.65 -25.80 -17.96
CA GLU A 170 -16.91 -25.40 -17.33
C GLU A 170 -16.73 -24.97 -15.86
N ASP A 171 -15.60 -24.31 -15.56
CA ASP A 171 -15.22 -23.86 -14.22
C ASP A 171 -15.04 -22.34 -14.17
N THR A 172 -14.88 -21.82 -12.96
CA THR A 172 -14.56 -20.42 -12.68
C THR A 172 -13.38 -20.35 -11.71
N LEU A 173 -12.66 -19.24 -11.72
CA LEU A 173 -11.53 -19.04 -10.82
C LEU A 173 -12.05 -18.54 -9.45
N TYR A 174 -11.49 -19.03 -8.33
CA TYR A 174 -11.76 -18.47 -6.99
C TYR A 174 -10.64 -17.56 -6.48
N GLY A 175 -9.44 -17.69 -7.05
CA GLY A 175 -8.33 -16.84 -6.66
C GLY A 175 -7.09 -17.02 -7.53
N LEU A 176 -6.12 -16.14 -7.32
CA LEU A 176 -4.90 -16.00 -8.09
C LEU A 176 -3.71 -15.82 -7.15
N VAL A 177 -2.59 -16.49 -7.43
CA VAL A 177 -1.32 -16.28 -6.76
C VAL A 177 -0.27 -15.94 -7.81
N VAL A 178 0.35 -14.77 -7.66
CA VAL A 178 1.54 -14.38 -8.43
C VAL A 178 2.76 -14.88 -7.66
N SER A 179 3.54 -15.77 -8.26
CA SER A 179 4.71 -16.34 -7.61
C SER A 179 5.91 -16.41 -8.54
N LYS A 180 7.10 -16.43 -7.93
CA LYS A 180 8.35 -16.62 -8.65
C LYS A 180 8.45 -18.06 -9.13
N GLY A 181 8.65 -18.24 -10.42
CA GLY A 181 8.90 -19.53 -11.04
C GLY A 181 10.27 -20.10 -10.68
N PRO A 182 10.50 -21.40 -10.96
CA PRO A 182 11.76 -22.08 -10.64
C PRO A 182 12.94 -21.62 -11.51
N ILE A 183 12.66 -21.01 -12.67
CA ILE A 183 13.67 -20.47 -13.58
C ILE A 183 13.90 -18.99 -13.22
N ARG A 184 15.17 -18.59 -13.18
CA ARG A 184 15.58 -17.19 -12.96
C ARG A 184 14.83 -16.31 -13.97
N LYS A 185 14.12 -15.30 -13.47
CA LYS A 185 13.33 -14.34 -14.26
C LYS A 185 11.99 -14.84 -14.83
N ALA A 186 11.46 -15.96 -14.36
CA ALA A 186 10.10 -16.36 -14.70
C ALA A 186 9.18 -16.05 -13.52
N TYR A 187 8.13 -15.27 -13.73
CA TYR A 187 6.99 -15.20 -12.82
C TYR A 187 5.85 -16.05 -13.36
N LYS A 188 4.92 -16.39 -12.49
CA LYS A 188 3.80 -17.25 -12.82
C LYS A 188 2.55 -16.78 -12.12
N LEU A 189 1.45 -16.77 -12.85
CA LEU A 189 0.12 -16.74 -12.30
C LEU A 189 -0.35 -18.16 -12.07
N SER A 190 -0.75 -18.48 -10.85
CA SER A 190 -1.43 -19.73 -10.52
C SER A 190 -2.83 -19.38 -10.07
N ALA A 191 -3.86 -20.00 -10.64
CA ALA A 191 -5.24 -19.74 -10.28
C ALA A 191 -5.94 -21.00 -9.81
N GLY A 192 -6.74 -20.84 -8.77
CA GLY A 192 -7.47 -21.93 -8.15
C GLY A 192 -8.81 -22.20 -8.83
N SER A 193 -9.20 -23.48 -8.90
CA SER A 193 -10.49 -23.96 -9.39
C SER A 193 -11.60 -23.77 -8.36
N PHE A 194 -12.70 -23.13 -8.72
CA PHE A 194 -13.83 -22.97 -7.80
C PHE A 194 -14.52 -24.30 -7.49
N LYS A 195 -14.53 -25.24 -8.44
CA LYS A 195 -14.96 -26.62 -8.19
C LYS A 195 -14.11 -27.29 -7.10
N ASP A 196 -12.79 -27.18 -7.18
CA ASP A 196 -11.89 -27.75 -6.17
C ASP A 196 -12.06 -27.06 -4.82
N PHE A 197 -12.21 -25.73 -4.82
CA PHE A 197 -12.52 -24.96 -3.62
C PHE A 197 -13.76 -25.48 -2.91
N LYS A 198 -14.87 -25.69 -3.64
CA LYS A 198 -16.11 -26.25 -3.09
C LYS A 198 -15.92 -27.63 -2.45
N VAL A 199 -15.13 -28.49 -3.08
CA VAL A 199 -14.86 -29.83 -2.55
C VAL A 199 -14.05 -29.77 -1.26
N GLU A 200 -13.04 -28.90 -1.17
CA GLU A 200 -12.20 -28.77 0.02
C GLU A 200 -12.95 -28.16 1.21
N ILE A 201 -13.82 -27.16 0.97
CA ILE A 201 -14.57 -26.51 2.05
C ILE A 201 -15.64 -27.41 2.69
N GLU A 202 -16.10 -28.43 1.96
CA GLU A 202 -17.05 -29.44 2.43
C GLU A 202 -16.38 -30.52 3.30
N LYS A 203 -15.04 -30.57 3.36
CA LYS A 203 -14.32 -31.46 4.25
C LYS A 203 -14.34 -30.90 5.68
N ASP A 204 -14.60 -31.77 6.66
CA ASP A 204 -14.58 -31.46 8.10
C ASP A 204 -13.22 -30.94 8.63
N LYS A 205 -12.17 -30.98 7.81
CA LYS A 205 -10.87 -30.34 8.06
C LYS A 205 -10.55 -29.44 6.87
N LYS A 206 -10.83 -28.15 7.02
CA LYS A 206 -10.47 -27.13 6.02
C LYS A 206 -8.97 -26.90 6.09
N ASP A 207 -8.24 -27.42 5.11
CA ASP A 207 -6.83 -27.10 4.90
C ASP A 207 -6.74 -25.87 4.00
N VAL A 208 -6.77 -24.69 4.62
CA VAL A 208 -6.78 -23.41 3.91
C VAL A 208 -5.44 -23.15 3.20
N GLU A 209 -4.32 -23.63 3.76
CA GLU A 209 -3.00 -23.47 3.15
C GLU A 209 -2.91 -24.24 1.83
N TYR A 210 -3.50 -25.43 1.77
CA TYR A 210 -3.58 -26.21 0.54
C TYR A 210 -4.27 -25.46 -0.61
N LEU A 211 -5.30 -24.67 -0.29
CA LEU A 211 -6.04 -23.86 -1.28
C LEU A 211 -5.24 -22.65 -1.78
N TRP A 212 -4.18 -22.25 -1.10
CA TRP A 212 -3.37 -21.09 -1.51
C TRP A 212 -1.96 -21.47 -1.98
N ASP A 213 -1.60 -22.75 -1.96
CA ASP A 213 -0.34 -23.26 -2.51
C ASP A 213 -0.36 -23.20 -4.06
N PRO A 214 0.47 -22.36 -4.71
CA PRO A 214 0.48 -22.25 -6.16
C PRO A 214 0.88 -23.55 -6.88
N THR A 215 1.54 -24.50 -6.18
CA THR A 215 1.85 -25.82 -6.73
C THR A 215 0.63 -26.76 -6.78
N LYS A 216 -0.45 -26.42 -6.08
CA LYS A 216 -1.72 -27.17 -6.01
C LYS A 216 -2.84 -26.53 -6.82
N MET A 217 -2.69 -25.26 -7.18
CA MET A 217 -3.66 -24.54 -7.99
C MET A 217 -3.83 -25.14 -9.39
N ALA A 218 -5.08 -25.23 -9.83
CA ALA A 218 -5.50 -25.98 -11.02
C ALA A 218 -5.01 -25.36 -12.34
N TYR A 219 -4.92 -24.03 -12.40
CA TYR A 219 -4.59 -23.29 -13.62
C TYR A 219 -3.30 -22.52 -13.45
N GLN A 220 -2.49 -22.47 -14.50
CA GLN A 220 -1.11 -22.02 -14.37
C GLN A 220 -0.63 -21.35 -15.66
N GLN A 221 -0.23 -20.09 -15.57
CA GLN A 221 0.21 -19.30 -16.72
C GLN A 221 1.54 -18.60 -16.43
N ALA A 222 2.53 -18.81 -17.31
CA ALA A 222 3.79 -18.08 -17.23
C ALA A 222 3.56 -16.60 -17.56
N LEU A 223 4.15 -15.73 -16.76
CA LEU A 223 4.20 -14.29 -17.01
C LEU A 223 5.52 -13.96 -17.70
N SER A 224 5.45 -13.56 -18.97
CA SER A 224 6.60 -12.98 -19.67
C SER A 224 6.79 -11.55 -19.17
N MET A 225 7.96 -11.30 -18.57
CA MET A 225 8.39 -10.00 -18.05
C MET A 225 9.82 -9.70 -18.53
N ASP A 226 10.13 -10.17 -19.73
CA ASP A 226 11.50 -10.22 -20.27
C ASP A 226 12.14 -8.82 -20.39
N ASP A 227 11.33 -7.77 -20.50
CA ASP A 227 11.77 -6.37 -20.61
C ASP A 227 12.14 -5.73 -19.26
N ILE A 228 11.79 -6.35 -18.12
CA ILE A 228 11.77 -5.70 -16.80
C ILE A 228 12.82 -6.31 -15.86
N LEU A 229 13.17 -7.58 -16.08
CA LEU A 229 13.99 -8.36 -15.17
C LEU A 229 15.48 -8.10 -15.40
N ILE A 230 15.88 -6.86 -15.09
CA ILE A 230 17.26 -6.49 -14.78
C ILE A 230 17.62 -7.19 -13.48
N ASP A 231 18.01 -8.44 -13.64
CA ASP A 231 18.77 -9.27 -12.71
C ASP A 231 18.60 -8.94 -11.22
N THR A 232 17.38 -9.11 -10.71
CA THR A 232 17.05 -8.83 -9.31
C THR A 232 17.68 -9.90 -8.40
N GLU A 233 18.98 -9.82 -8.17
CA GLU A 233 19.75 -10.68 -7.26
C GLU A 233 19.54 -10.28 -5.80
N LYS A 234 19.14 -9.03 -5.54
CA LYS A 234 19.08 -8.46 -4.19
C LYS A 234 17.67 -8.51 -3.61
N LYS A 235 17.57 -8.80 -2.30
CA LYS A 235 16.34 -8.73 -1.49
C LYS A 235 15.57 -7.41 -1.71
N VAL A 236 16.29 -6.32 -1.98
CA VAL A 236 15.73 -4.98 -2.26
C VAL A 236 14.96 -4.93 -3.58
N GLU A 237 15.54 -5.47 -4.66
CA GLU A 237 14.97 -5.40 -6.01
C GLU A 237 13.75 -6.30 -6.15
N GLY A 238 13.75 -7.46 -5.48
CA GLY A 238 12.57 -8.34 -5.40
C GLY A 238 11.37 -7.63 -4.78
N LYS A 239 11.58 -6.95 -3.64
CA LYS A 239 10.52 -6.20 -2.96
C LYS A 239 10.02 -5.01 -3.77
N ALA A 240 10.93 -4.29 -4.43
CA ALA A 240 10.55 -3.19 -5.32
C ALA A 240 9.66 -3.68 -6.46
N LEU A 241 9.90 -4.90 -6.95
CA LEU A 241 9.06 -5.54 -7.95
C LEU A 241 7.73 -6.01 -7.38
N ASP A 242 7.69 -6.53 -6.14
CA ASP A 242 6.44 -6.85 -5.45
C ASP A 242 5.56 -5.60 -5.31
N LEU A 243 6.16 -4.45 -4.92
CA LEU A 243 5.46 -3.16 -4.90
C LEU A 243 4.90 -2.78 -6.26
N LEU A 244 5.65 -3.00 -7.36
CA LEU A 244 5.14 -2.72 -8.71
C LEU A 244 3.97 -3.65 -9.10
N PHE A 245 4.03 -4.93 -8.75
CA PHE A 245 2.95 -5.89 -9.03
C PHE A 245 1.68 -5.54 -8.28
N LEU A 246 1.84 -5.19 -7.01
CA LEU A 246 0.78 -4.67 -6.17
C LEU A 246 0.12 -3.45 -6.87
N ASP A 247 0.93 -2.53 -7.39
CA ASP A 247 0.47 -1.28 -8.01
C ASP A 247 -0.34 -1.51 -9.29
N VAL A 248 0.04 -2.56 -10.03
CA VAL A 248 -0.67 -3.03 -11.22
C VAL A 248 -1.98 -3.71 -10.85
N LEU A 249 -1.99 -4.54 -9.81
CA LEU A 249 -3.22 -5.22 -9.36
C LEU A 249 -4.27 -4.20 -8.90
N ARG A 250 -3.85 -3.09 -8.27
CA ARG A 250 -4.72 -1.98 -7.90
C ARG A 250 -5.38 -1.34 -9.12
N GLU A 251 -4.59 -0.95 -10.11
CA GLU A 251 -5.13 -0.37 -11.36
C GLU A 251 -6.14 -1.32 -12.03
N LEU A 252 -5.88 -2.64 -12.03
CA LEU A 252 -6.81 -3.62 -12.57
C LEU A 252 -8.12 -3.69 -11.77
N LYS A 253 -8.07 -3.59 -10.43
CA LYS A 253 -9.25 -3.55 -9.55
C LYS A 253 -10.07 -2.29 -9.82
N GLU A 254 -9.44 -1.12 -9.84
CA GLU A 254 -10.08 0.17 -10.10
C GLU A 254 -10.72 0.25 -11.50
N GLU A 255 -10.12 -0.39 -12.50
CA GLU A 255 -10.67 -0.51 -13.85
C GLU A 255 -11.83 -1.52 -13.96
N GLY A 256 -12.22 -2.19 -12.87
CA GLY A 256 -13.30 -3.20 -12.85
C GLY A 256 -12.93 -4.50 -13.59
N TYR A 257 -11.63 -4.79 -13.77
CA TYR A 257 -11.16 -5.90 -14.59
C TYR A 257 -11.50 -7.29 -14.01
N PHE A 258 -11.79 -7.34 -12.71
CA PHE A 258 -12.15 -8.57 -12.00
C PHE A 258 -13.66 -8.72 -11.76
N ASP A 259 -14.49 -7.77 -12.20
CA ASP A 259 -15.94 -7.72 -11.92
C ASP A 259 -16.74 -8.89 -12.52
N ASP A 260 -16.21 -9.51 -13.58
CA ASP A 260 -16.80 -10.67 -14.23
C ASP A 260 -16.49 -12.00 -13.51
N GLN A 261 -15.66 -11.95 -12.46
CA GLN A 261 -15.37 -13.10 -11.62
C GLN A 261 -16.46 -13.27 -10.55
N MET A 262 -16.34 -14.32 -9.75
CA MET A 262 -17.23 -14.52 -8.62
C MET A 262 -17.16 -13.32 -7.67
N ASP A 263 -18.26 -13.05 -6.94
CA ASP A 263 -18.39 -12.05 -5.86
C ASP A 263 -17.35 -12.18 -4.71
N CYS A 264 -16.29 -12.99 -4.90
CA CYS A 264 -15.50 -13.70 -3.91
C CYS A 264 -14.11 -14.12 -4.47
N PHE A 265 -13.56 -13.40 -5.46
CA PHE A 265 -12.29 -13.73 -6.13
C PHE A 265 -11.07 -13.05 -5.48
N SER A 266 -10.11 -13.80 -4.91
CA SER A 266 -8.97 -13.20 -4.17
C SER A 266 -7.62 -13.32 -4.90
N ILE A 267 -6.75 -12.32 -4.77
CA ILE A 267 -5.43 -12.27 -5.39
C ILE A 267 -4.34 -12.13 -4.31
N SER A 268 -3.26 -12.89 -4.43
CA SER A 268 -2.09 -12.79 -3.55
C SER A 268 -0.79 -12.76 -4.35
N ILE A 269 0.24 -12.14 -3.77
CA ILE A 269 1.62 -12.20 -4.26
C ILE A 269 2.45 -12.97 -3.25
N GLN A 270 3.17 -13.99 -3.73
CA GLN A 270 4.07 -14.77 -2.91
C GLN A 270 5.51 -14.27 -3.08
N SER A 271 6.00 -13.56 -2.07
CA SER A 271 7.40 -13.13 -1.97
C SER A 271 8.07 -13.82 -0.77
N GLY A 272 8.84 -14.87 -1.05
CA GLY A 272 9.41 -15.71 0.01
C GLY A 272 8.33 -16.51 0.76
N ASP A 273 8.31 -16.40 2.09
CA ASP A 273 7.40 -17.14 3.00
C ASP A 273 6.12 -16.36 3.36
N VAL A 274 5.93 -15.15 2.81
CA VAL A 274 4.81 -14.27 3.16
C VAL A 274 3.80 -14.24 2.02
N TYR A 275 2.56 -14.57 2.36
CA TYR A 275 1.40 -14.28 1.52
C TYR A 275 1.03 -12.83 1.76
N LEU A 276 1.31 -11.97 0.79
CA LEU A 276 0.79 -10.61 0.83
C LEU A 276 -0.68 -10.71 0.41
N PHE A 277 -1.54 -10.61 1.40
CA PHE A 277 -2.97 -10.41 1.21
C PHE A 277 -3.21 -8.91 1.30
N PRO A 278 -3.92 -8.33 0.34
CA PRO A 278 -4.52 -7.03 0.60
C PRO A 278 -5.56 -7.25 1.71
N GLU A 279 -5.71 -6.30 2.62
CA GLU A 279 -6.98 -6.02 3.33
C GLU A 279 -7.12 -6.65 4.76
N ASP A 280 -6.89 -5.82 5.81
CA ASP A 280 -7.25 -5.85 7.27
C ASP A 280 -6.32 -6.24 8.45
N SER A 281 -6.57 -5.53 9.57
CA SER A 281 -5.80 -5.45 10.83
C SER A 281 -6.10 -6.57 11.86
N TYR A 282 -5.10 -6.87 12.69
CA TYR A 282 -5.07 -8.02 13.61
C TYR A 282 -6.25 -8.08 14.58
N ASP A 283 -6.76 -6.95 15.09
CA ASP A 283 -7.78 -6.93 16.14
C ASP A 283 -9.21 -7.15 15.61
N GLU A 284 -9.51 -6.80 14.36
CA GLU A 284 -10.77 -7.16 13.70
C GLU A 284 -10.83 -8.65 13.30
N SER A 285 -9.67 -9.25 13.02
CA SER A 285 -9.54 -10.67 12.67
C SER A 285 -10.00 -11.63 13.79
N LEU A 286 -9.96 -11.16 15.04
CA LEU A 286 -10.27 -11.94 16.24
C LEU A 286 -11.76 -11.90 16.62
N GLY A 287 -12.55 -10.97 16.08
CA GLY A 287 -13.86 -10.60 16.62
C GLY A 287 -15.11 -11.25 16.01
N LYS A 288 -15.06 -11.88 14.81
CA LYS A 288 -16.28 -12.28 14.07
C LYS A 288 -16.25 -13.76 13.65
N GLU A 289 -17.31 -14.52 14.01
CA GLU A 289 -17.42 -15.98 13.84
C GLU A 289 -17.23 -16.51 12.40
N HIS A 290 -16.76 -17.76 12.33
CA HIS A 290 -16.32 -18.54 11.17
C HIS A 290 -17.39 -18.83 10.08
N ASN A 291 -17.84 -17.81 9.35
CA ASN A 291 -18.64 -18.00 8.14
C ASN A 291 -17.77 -17.88 6.87
N LEU A 292 -17.91 -18.82 5.93
CA LEU A 292 -17.14 -18.92 4.69
C LEU A 292 -17.31 -17.72 3.76
N LYS A 293 -18.51 -17.14 3.73
CA LYS A 293 -18.76 -15.88 3.00
C LYS A 293 -17.99 -14.71 3.61
N THR A 294 -17.76 -14.76 4.92
CA THR A 294 -16.96 -13.80 5.68
C THR A 294 -15.48 -14.09 5.51
N ILE A 295 -15.03 -15.35 5.43
CA ILE A 295 -13.63 -15.69 5.12
C ILE A 295 -13.27 -15.20 3.71
N ILE A 296 -14.15 -15.35 2.73
CA ILE A 296 -13.88 -14.88 1.37
C ILE A 296 -14.05 -13.36 1.24
N ARG A 297 -14.99 -12.72 1.96
CA ARG A 297 -15.09 -11.25 2.08
C ARG A 297 -13.95 -10.61 2.87
N ARG A 298 -13.38 -11.31 3.87
CA ARG A 298 -12.20 -10.90 4.66
C ARG A 298 -10.95 -10.65 3.81
N PHE A 299 -10.98 -11.03 2.53
CA PHE A 299 -9.90 -10.81 1.57
C PHE A 299 -10.25 -9.71 0.54
N TRP A 300 -11.33 -8.93 0.74
CA TRP A 300 -11.96 -8.10 -0.29
C TRP A 300 -12.37 -6.67 0.14
N GLU A 301 -12.27 -6.29 1.42
CA GLU A 301 -12.84 -5.01 1.91
C GLU A 301 -11.91 -4.15 2.84
N SER A 302 -10.62 -3.91 2.51
CA SER A 302 -9.69 -3.04 3.29
C SER A 302 -8.45 -2.53 2.53
N PRO A 303 -7.86 -1.37 2.85
CA PRO A 303 -6.93 -0.69 1.97
C PRO A 303 -5.51 -1.32 1.90
N TYR A 304 -4.80 -1.02 0.83
CA TYR A 304 -3.61 -1.68 0.29
C TYR A 304 -2.31 -1.06 0.85
N ASP A 305 -1.34 -1.87 1.31
CA ASP A 305 -0.24 -1.31 2.12
C ASP A 305 1.18 -1.57 1.57
N ARG A 306 1.70 -0.58 0.82
CA ARG A 306 3.11 -0.45 0.38
C ARG A 306 4.08 -0.38 1.58
N THR A 307 3.66 0.18 2.70
CA THR A 307 4.46 0.27 3.92
C THR A 307 4.43 -1.01 4.73
N ARG A 308 3.36 -1.82 4.73
CA ARG A 308 3.34 -3.20 5.25
C ARG A 308 4.33 -4.07 4.51
N VAL A 309 4.44 -3.94 3.19
CA VAL A 309 5.53 -4.60 2.43
C VAL A 309 6.90 -4.03 2.77
N LEU A 310 7.02 -2.75 3.13
CA LEU A 310 8.29 -2.16 3.60
C LEU A 310 8.63 -2.49 5.07
N ILE A 311 7.63 -2.74 5.92
CA ILE A 311 7.71 -3.02 7.37
C ILE A 311 7.84 -4.52 7.63
N GLU A 312 6.95 -5.37 7.08
CA GLU A 312 6.97 -6.84 7.22
C GLU A 312 8.20 -7.49 6.56
N SER A 313 9.00 -6.69 5.87
CA SER A 313 10.13 -7.16 5.10
C SER A 313 11.48 -7.00 5.84
N LEU A 314 11.41 -6.58 7.10
CA LEU A 314 12.47 -6.64 8.11
C LEU A 314 12.45 -7.98 8.85
#